data_AF-A0A7K1E298-F1
#
_entry.id   AF-A0A7K1E298-F1
#
_cell.length_a   1.000
_cell.length_b   1.000
_cell.length_c   1.000
_cell.angle_alpha   90.00
_cell.angle_beta   90.00
_cell.angle_gamma   90.00
#
_symmetry.space_group_name_H-M   'P 1'
#
loop_
_entity.id
_entity.type
_entity.pdbx_description
1 polymer ?
#
loop_
_entity_poly.entity_id
_entity_poly.type
_entity_poly.pdbx_seq_one_letter_code
_entity_poly.pdbx_strand_id
1 'polypeptide(L)'
;MSKKVLLASSSLLALPTLHALKMRSDLEVVGILSTPDRPKGRHGTPSPNELVEHLSTNVLEIWKPNTPSEILNALDQANPDLVVVIAYGRLIRREALEKVP
;
A
#
# COMPACT_ATOMS: atom_id res chain seq x y z
N MET A 1 17.43 -15.28 1.38
CA MET A 1 16.31 -14.77 0.54
C MET A 1 15.73 -13.57 1.26
N SER A 2 15.46 -12.47 0.54
CA SER A 2 14.73 -11.33 1.11
C SER A 2 13.26 -11.69 1.27
N LYS A 3 12.64 -11.19 2.33
CA LYS A 3 11.19 -11.27 2.55
C LYS A 3 10.51 -10.12 1.83
N LYS A 4 9.47 -10.43 1.05
CA LYS A 4 8.69 -9.44 0.30
C LYS A 4 7.70 -8.74 1.22
N VAL A 5 7.76 -7.43 1.27
CA VAL A 5 6.92 -6.58 2.11
C VAL A 5 6.07 -5.67 1.26
N LEU A 6 4.75 -5.75 1.43
CA LEU A 6 3.81 -4.79 0.87
C LEU A 6 3.43 -3.78 1.96
N LEU A 7 3.54 -2.48 1.68
CA LEU A 7 3.16 -1.44 2.64
C LEU A 7 1.75 -0.92 2.31
N ALA A 8 0.79 -1.13 3.21
CA ALA A 8 -0.57 -0.63 3.07
C ALA A 8 -0.74 0.72 3.81
N SER A 9 -0.84 1.82 3.06
CA SER A 9 -1.01 3.17 3.60
C SER A 9 -1.52 4.18 2.58
N SER A 10 -2.11 5.27 3.08
CA SER A 10 -2.46 6.47 2.31
C SER A 10 -1.94 7.77 2.97
N SER A 11 -1.05 7.66 3.95
CA SER A 11 -0.60 8.78 4.78
C SER A 11 0.93 8.90 4.78
N LEU A 12 1.43 10.14 4.83
CA LEU A 12 2.86 10.44 4.99
C LEU A 12 3.45 9.86 6.29
N LEU A 13 2.62 9.49 7.27
CA LEU A 13 3.05 8.76 8.47
C LEU A 13 3.77 7.44 8.16
N ALA A 14 3.57 6.88 6.96
CA ALA A 14 4.24 5.66 6.54
C ALA A 14 5.68 5.87 6.03
N LEU A 15 6.11 7.11 5.76
CA LEU A 15 7.44 7.38 5.17
C LEU A 15 8.61 6.93 6.06
N PRO A 16 8.63 7.18 7.38
CA PRO A 16 9.73 6.70 8.23
C PRO A 16 9.84 5.17 8.19
N THR A 17 8.71 4.47 8.24
CA THR A 17 8.68 3.00 8.15
C THR A 17 9.11 2.51 6.78
N LEU A 18 8.65 3.14 5.69
CA LEU A 18 9.10 2.81 4.33
C LEU A 18 10.62 2.92 4.19
N HIS A 19 11.22 4.01 4.70
CA HIS A 19 12.67 4.17 4.71
C HIS A 19 13.37 3.09 5.54
N ALA A 20 12.88 2.82 6.76
CA ALA A 20 13.46 1.78 7.62
C ALA A 20 13.42 0.39 6.96
N LEU A 21 12.30 0.04 6.30
CA LEU A 21 12.15 -1.22 5.58
C LEU A 21 13.12 -1.31 4.39
N LYS A 22 13.27 -0.24 3.60
CA LYS A 22 14.19 -0.19 2.45
C LYS A 22 15.67 -0.30 2.83
N MET A 23 16.05 0.07 4.06
CA MET A 23 17.43 -0.04 4.54
C MET A 23 17.80 -1.47 4.96
N ARG A 24 16.82 -2.38 5.09
CA ARG A 24 17.08 -3.76 5.48
C ARG A 24 17.38 -4.62 4.26
N SER A 25 18.54 -5.26 4.25
CA SER A 25 18.97 -6.15 3.15
C SER A 25 18.20 -7.46 3.08
N ASP A 26 17.54 -7.85 4.16
CA ASP A 26 16.71 -9.06 4.24
C ASP A 26 15.23 -8.79 3.93
N LEU A 27 14.86 -7.54 3.63
CA LEU A 27 13.51 -7.16 3.23
C LEU A 27 13.53 -6.55 1.83
N GLU A 28 12.45 -6.76 1.10
CA GLU A 28 12.22 -6.15 -0.20
C GLU A 28 10.84 -5.49 -0.19
N VAL A 29 10.78 -4.16 -0.28
CA VAL A 29 9.49 -3.47 -0.39
C VAL A 29 9.01 -3.58 -1.83
N VAL A 30 8.03 -4.45 -2.07
CA VAL A 30 7.53 -4.77 -3.42
C VAL A 30 6.52 -3.76 -3.95
N GLY A 31 5.94 -2.93 -3.07
CA GLY A 31 5.11 -1.81 -3.49
C GLY A 31 4.22 -1.27 -2.38
N ILE A 32 3.22 -0.49 -2.77
CA ILE A 32 2.30 0.21 -1.88
C ILE A 32 0.86 -0.19 -2.18
N LEU A 33 0.11 -0.57 -1.16
CA LEU A 33 -1.34 -0.70 -1.21
C LEU A 33 -1.97 0.57 -0.63
N SER A 34 -2.58 1.38 -1.48
CA SER A 34 -3.18 2.66 -1.10
C SER A 34 -4.69 2.65 -1.30
N THR A 35 -5.39 3.65 -0.74
CA THR A 35 -6.80 3.87 -1.04
C THR A 35 -7.01 4.45 -2.44
N PRO A 36 -8.21 4.25 -3.03
CA PRO A 36 -8.62 4.92 -4.26
C PRO A 36 -8.54 6.44 -4.15
N ASP A 37 -8.43 7.08 -5.31
CA ASP A 37 -8.44 8.53 -5.42
C ASP A 37 -9.79 9.08 -4.96
N ARG A 38 -9.75 10.14 -4.17
CA ARG A 38 -10.95 10.77 -3.61
C ARG A 38 -10.94 12.26 -3.93
N PRO A 39 -12.11 12.86 -4.13
CA PRO A 39 -12.21 14.29 -4.34
C PRO A 39 -11.73 15.05 -3.09
N LYS A 40 -10.83 16.01 -3.26
CA LYS A 40 -10.41 16.93 -2.19
C LYS A 40 -11.37 18.13 -2.17
N GLY A 41 -12.08 18.34 -1.06
CA GLY A 41 -13.05 19.45 -0.89
C GLY A 41 -14.43 19.22 -1.52
N ARG A 42 -15.30 20.23 -1.47
CA ARG A 42 -16.68 20.16 -2.02
C ARG A 42 -16.61 20.30 -3.55
N HIS A 43 -17.04 19.27 -4.28
CA HIS A 43 -16.98 19.14 -5.76
C HIS A 43 -15.56 19.00 -6.37
N GLY A 44 -14.57 18.54 -5.60
CA GLY A 44 -13.21 18.34 -6.13
C GLY A 44 -13.12 17.25 -7.21
N THR A 45 -12.11 17.34 -8.08
CA THR A 45 -11.73 16.23 -8.95
C THR A 45 -11.07 15.11 -8.13
N PRO A 46 -11.31 13.83 -8.45
CA PRO A 46 -10.58 12.73 -7.83
C PRO A 46 -9.08 12.93 -7.99
N SER A 47 -8.34 12.94 -6.88
CA SER A 47 -6.89 13.10 -6.86
C SER A 47 -6.25 12.05 -5.94
N PRO A 48 -4.98 11.70 -6.20
CA PRO A 48 -4.22 10.85 -5.30
C PRO A 48 -4.12 11.44 -3.89
N ASN A 49 -3.94 10.55 -2.91
CA ASN A 49 -3.59 10.99 -1.57
C ASN A 49 -2.12 11.43 -1.51
N GLU A 50 -1.78 12.13 -0.43
CA GLU A 50 -0.46 12.73 -0.22
C GLU A 50 0.69 11.73 -0.29
N LEU A 51 0.49 10.49 0.19
CA LEU A 51 1.54 9.47 0.12
C LEU A 51 1.80 9.06 -1.33
N VAL A 52 0.75 8.82 -2.12
CA VAL A 52 0.90 8.45 -3.53
C VAL A 52 1.47 9.62 -4.34
N GLU A 53 1.05 10.86 -4.06
CA GLU A 53 1.64 12.06 -4.65
C GLU A 53 3.16 12.12 -4.36
N HIS A 54 3.55 11.91 -3.10
CA HIS A 54 4.95 11.90 -2.68
C HIS A 54 5.79 10.80 -3.32
N LEU A 55 5.19 9.62 -3.57
CA LEU A 55 5.88 8.46 -4.15
C LEU A 55 5.78 8.39 -5.68
N SER A 56 5.14 9.36 -6.33
CA SER A 56 4.89 9.36 -7.78
C SER A 56 6.16 9.31 -8.64
N THR A 57 7.30 9.74 -8.11
CA THR A 57 8.61 9.67 -8.77
C THR A 57 9.39 8.40 -8.46
N ASN A 58 8.86 7.50 -7.61
CA ASN A 58 9.53 6.27 -7.22
C ASN A 58 9.15 5.11 -8.13
N VAL A 59 10.05 4.12 -8.24
CA VAL A 59 9.86 2.89 -9.04
C VAL A 59 8.94 1.86 -8.34
N LEU A 60 8.29 2.23 -7.23
CA LEU A 60 7.43 1.29 -6.50
C LEU A 60 6.08 1.17 -7.20
N GLU A 61 5.61 -0.06 -7.36
CA GLU A 61 4.25 -0.32 -7.82
C GLU A 61 3.22 0.12 -6.77
N ILE A 62 2.11 0.72 -7.22
CA ILE A 62 1.07 1.27 -6.35
C ILE A 62 -0.28 0.69 -6.78
N TRP A 63 -0.90 -0.09 -5.90
CA TRP A 63 -2.25 -0.59 -6.08
C TRP A 63 -3.25 0.29 -5.31
N LYS A 64 -4.36 0.66 -5.97
CA LYS A 64 -5.44 1.47 -5.38
C LYS A 64 -6.79 0.74 -5.43
N PRO A 65 -6.93 -0.45 -4.82
CA PRO A 65 -8.15 -1.24 -4.94
C PRO A 65 -9.33 -0.51 -4.30
N ASN A 66 -10.48 -0.55 -4.95
CA ASN A 66 -11.75 -0.02 -4.46
C ASN A 66 -12.66 -1.11 -3.90
N THR A 67 -12.49 -2.37 -4.29
CA THR A 67 -13.31 -3.50 -3.83
C THR A 67 -12.50 -4.54 -3.04
N PRO A 68 -13.14 -5.40 -2.23
CA PRO A 68 -12.47 -6.52 -1.57
C PRO A 68 -11.76 -7.45 -2.57
N SER A 69 -12.39 -7.76 -3.70
CA SER A 69 -11.81 -8.61 -4.74
C SER A 69 -10.55 -7.99 -5.35
N GLU A 70 -10.53 -6.66 -5.55
CA GLU A 70 -9.33 -5.95 -6.01
C GLU A 70 -8.21 -5.96 -4.96
N ILE A 71 -8.52 -5.92 -3.66
CA ILE A 71 -7.52 -6.10 -2.60
C ILE A 71 -6.89 -7.49 -2.73
N LEU A 72 -7.72 -8.54 -2.88
CA LEU A 72 -7.22 -9.90 -3.03
C LEU A 72 -6.34 -10.07 -4.28
N ASN A 73 -6.69 -9.44 -5.39
CA ASN A 73 -5.90 -9.46 -6.63
C ASN A 73 -4.58 -8.68 -6.46
N ALA A 74 -4.59 -7.53 -5.78
CA ALA A 74 -3.36 -6.80 -5.48
C ALA A 74 -2.40 -7.63 -4.61
N LEU A 75 -2.94 -8.37 -3.63
CA LEU A 75 -2.15 -9.31 -2.81
C LEU A 75 -1.58 -10.46 -3.64
N ASP A 76 -2.32 -11.00 -4.61
CA ASP A 76 -1.81 -12.04 -5.53
C ASP A 76 -0.65 -11.51 -6.39
N GLN A 77 -0.83 -10.33 -6.98
CA GLN A 77 0.16 -9.72 -7.85
C GLN A 77 1.44 -9.35 -7.10
N ALA A 78 1.29 -8.74 -5.92
CA ALA A 78 2.42 -8.38 -5.08
C ALA A 78 3.12 -9.62 -4.48
N ASN A 79 2.38 -10.71 -4.28
CA ASN A 79 2.83 -11.94 -3.63
C ASN A 79 3.72 -11.70 -2.38
N PRO A 80 3.23 -10.96 -1.37
CA PRO A 80 4.04 -10.57 -0.22
C PRO A 80 4.19 -11.70 0.79
N ASP A 81 5.33 -11.75 1.47
CA ASP A 81 5.52 -12.54 2.69
C ASP A 81 4.93 -11.83 3.93
N LEU A 82 4.78 -10.50 3.88
CA LEU A 82 4.26 -9.69 4.98
C LEU A 82 3.59 -8.42 4.44
N VAL A 83 2.50 -8.00 5.07
CA VAL A 83 1.87 -6.69 4.83
C VAL A 83 2.03 -5.82 6.07
N VAL A 84 2.65 -4.66 5.92
CA VAL A 84 2.77 -3.65 6.97
C VAL A 84 1.67 -2.61 6.78
N VAL A 85 0.82 -2.39 7.78
CA VAL A 85 -0.35 -1.50 7.67
C VAL A 85 -0.13 -0.25 8.51
N ILE A 86 -0.23 0.93 7.89
CA ILE A 86 -0.08 2.23 8.59
C ILE A 86 -1.13 3.19 8.04
N ALA A 87 -2.08 3.63 8.88
CA ALA A 87 -3.06 4.65 8.49
C ALA A 87 -3.72 4.40 7.10
N TYR A 88 -4.06 3.13 6.80
CA TYR A 88 -4.63 2.74 5.51
C TYR A 88 -6.07 3.26 5.30
N GLY A 89 -6.82 3.49 6.38
CA GLY A 89 -8.15 4.11 6.30
C GLY A 89 -9.25 3.25 5.66
N ARG A 90 -9.02 1.93 5.54
CA ARG A 90 -10.03 0.95 5.11
C ARG A 90 -9.96 -0.30 5.97
N LEU A 91 -11.11 -0.98 6.10
CA LEU A 91 -11.19 -2.28 6.75
C LEU A 91 -10.50 -3.34 5.89
N ILE A 92 -9.57 -4.08 6.50
CA ILE A 92 -8.98 -5.29 5.93
C ILE A 92 -9.84 -6.46 6.37
N ARG A 93 -10.51 -7.10 5.42
CA ARG A 93 -11.41 -8.22 5.70
C ARG A 93 -10.61 -9.50 5.94
N ARG A 94 -11.25 -10.48 6.56
CA ARG A 94 -10.66 -11.76 6.95
C ARG A 94 -9.98 -12.48 5.78
N GLU A 95 -10.61 -12.46 4.61
CA GLU A 95 -10.10 -13.13 3.41
C GLU A 95 -8.75 -12.55 2.96
N ALA A 96 -8.52 -11.25 3.19
CA ALA A 96 -7.23 -10.61 2.90
C ALA A 96 -6.18 -10.90 3.99
N LEU A 97 -6.59 -11.05 5.25
CA LEU A 97 -5.70 -11.43 6.35
C LEU A 97 -5.21 -12.87 6.22
N GLU A 98 -6.07 -13.78 5.77
CA GLU A 98 -5.75 -15.21 5.60
C GLU A 98 -4.97 -15.52 4.31
N LYS A 99 -4.79 -14.52 3.44
CA LYS A 99 -4.12 -14.68 2.14
C LYS A 99 -2.60 -14.50 2.20
N VAL A 100 -2.12 -13.82 3.23
CA VAL A 100 -0.70 -13.59 3.47
C VAL A 100 -0.24 -14.61 4.51
N PRO A 101 0.92 -15.27 4.32
CA PRO A 101 1.42 -16.30 5.22
C PRO A 101 1.64 -15.86 6.68
#